data_AF-A0A6V7JW43-F1
#
_entry.id   AF-A0A6V7JW43-F1
#
_cell.length_a   1.000
_cell.length_b   1.000
_cell.length_c   1.000
_cell.angle_alpha   90.00
_cell.angle_beta   90.00
_cell.angle_gamma   90.00
#
_symmetry.space_group_name_H-M   'P 1'
#
loop_
_entity.id
_entity.type
_entity.pdbx_description
1 polymer ?
#
loop_
_entity_poly.entity_id
_entity_poly.type
_entity_poly.pdbx_seq_one_letter_code
_entity_poly.pdbx_strand_id
1 'polypeptide(L)' 'PSKPLRLTAFGINSSSIELSWAEPKNKNGIIVGYRVYYMHSNFTEVETLKKNNETIEFILSKL' A
#
# COMPACT_ATOMS: atom_id res chain seq x y z
N PRO A 1 2.39 4.90 15.12
CA PRO A 1 2.97 3.82 14.29
C PRO A 1 4.19 4.31 13.51
N SER A 2 5.23 3.48 13.34
CA SER A 2 6.34 3.74 12.42
C SER A 2 5.93 3.48 10.96
N LYS A 3 6.84 3.70 10.01
CA LYS A 3 6.62 3.36 8.59
C LYS A 3 6.41 1.85 8.38
N PRO A 4 5.62 1.45 7.36
CA PRO A 4 5.57 0.06 6.90
C PRO A 4 6.96 -0.46 6.52
N LEU A 5 7.15 -1.76 6.64
CA LEU A 5 8.41 -2.41 6.31
C LEU A 5 8.36 -3.00 4.90
N ARG A 6 9.52 -3.06 4.23
CA ARG A 6 9.71 -3.81 2.98
C ARG A 6 8.72 -3.44 1.86
N LEU A 7 8.37 -2.16 1.74
CA LEU A 7 7.55 -1.68 0.62
C LEU A 7 8.27 -1.99 -0.70
N THR A 8 7.64 -2.81 -1.53
CA THR A 8 8.19 -3.30 -2.80
C THR A 8 7.14 -3.19 -3.89
N ALA A 9 7.56 -2.81 -5.10
CA ALA A 9 6.76 -2.92 -6.32
C ALA A 9 7.34 -4.07 -7.17
N PHE A 10 6.50 -5.00 -7.63
CA PHE A 10 7.01 -6.23 -8.28
C PHE A 10 6.24 -6.67 -9.55
N GLY A 11 4.99 -6.25 -9.74
CA GLY A 11 4.20 -6.53 -10.93
C GLY A 11 3.79 -5.24 -11.64
N ILE A 12 4.71 -4.64 -12.42
CA ILE A 12 4.46 -3.37 -13.13
C ILE A 12 4.10 -3.69 -14.58
N ASN A 13 2.93 -3.24 -15.04
CA ASN A 13 2.51 -3.31 -16.44
C ASN A 13 1.95 -1.96 -16.91
N SER A 14 1.40 -1.92 -18.13
CA SER A 14 0.90 -0.69 -18.75
C SER A 14 -0.26 0.00 -18.02
N SER A 15 -0.95 -0.70 -17.11
CA SER A 15 -2.16 -0.19 -16.44
C SER A 15 -2.24 -0.53 -14.95
N SER A 16 -1.26 -1.24 -14.40
CA SER A 16 -1.24 -1.59 -12.99
C SER A 16 0.15 -1.75 -12.39
N ILE A 17 0.23 -1.53 -11.09
CA ILE A 17 1.42 -1.78 -10.25
C ILE A 17 1.00 -2.64 -9.06
N GLU A 18 1.67 -3.76 -8.87
CA GLU A 18 1.52 -4.60 -7.68
C GLU A 18 2.51 -4.16 -6.60
N LEU A 19 1.97 -3.85 -5.42
CA LEU A 19 2.70 -3.42 -4.23
C LEU A 19 2.56 -4.45 -3.11
N SER A 20 3.66 -4.67 -2.37
CA SER A 20 3.63 -5.42 -1.12
C SER A 20 4.38 -4.68 -0.01
N TRP A 21 3.86 -4.79 1.22
CA TRP A 21 4.54 -4.33 2.42
C TRP A 21 4.15 -5.15 3.65
N ALA A 22 4.97 -5.06 4.68
CA ALA A 22 4.73 -5.66 5.98
C ALA A 22 4.41 -4.59 7.04
N GLU A 23 3.84 -5.02 8.15
CA GLU A 23 3.50 -4.13 9.26
C GLU A 23 4.71 -3.33 9.79
N PRO A 24 4.47 -2.13 10.34
CA PRO A 24 5.52 -1.36 10.98
C PRO A 24 6.16 -2.10 12.16
N LYS A 25 7.48 -1.92 12.34
CA LYS A 25 8.20 -2.43 13.52
C LYS A 25 7.57 -1.93 14.83
N ASN A 26 7.20 -0.65 14.88
CA ASN A 26 6.56 -0.03 16.05
C ASN A 26 5.11 0.35 15.71
N LYS A 27 4.15 -0.51 16.04
CA LYS A 27 2.73 -0.33 15.66
C LYS A 27 2.02 0.77 16.46
N ASN A 28 2.36 0.92 17.75
CA ASN A 28 1.65 1.80 18.69
C ASN A 28 0.13 1.53 18.74
N GLY A 29 -0.25 0.26 18.90
CA GLY A 29 -1.64 -0.22 18.85
C GLY A 29 -1.86 -1.28 17.76
N ILE A 30 -3.12 -1.65 17.56
CA ILE A 30 -3.53 -2.60 16.50
C ILE A 30 -3.63 -1.86 15.18
N ILE A 31 -2.97 -2.37 14.14
CA ILE A 31 -3.10 -1.82 12.78
C ILE A 31 -4.43 -2.31 12.20
N VAL A 32 -5.31 -1.37 11.89
CA VAL A 32 -6.64 -1.64 11.30
C VAL A 32 -6.65 -1.56 9.77
N GLY A 33 -5.65 -0.88 9.18
CA GLY A 33 -5.60 -0.64 7.74
C GLY A 33 -4.50 0.32 7.33
N TYR A 34 -4.44 0.58 6.03
CA TYR A 34 -3.47 1.46 5.38
C TYR A 34 -4.16 2.41 4.41
N ARG A 35 -3.55 3.58 4.20
CA ARG A 35 -3.91 4.49 3.11
C ARG A 35 -2.75 4.51 2.12
N VAL A 36 -3.03 4.17 0.88
CA VAL A 36 -2.06 4.24 -0.22
C VAL A 36 -2.35 5.52 -0.99
N TYR A 37 -1.37 6.41 -1.04
CA TYR A 37 -1.46 7.63 -1.83
C TYR A 37 -0.59 7.46 -3.07
N TYR A 38 -1.15 7.81 -4.21
CA TYR A 38 -0.43 7.77 -5.48
C TYR A 38 -0.81 8.98 -6.33
N MET A 39 0.13 9.38 -7.18
CA MET A 39 -0.12 10.41 -8.19
C MET A 39 -0.33 9.73 -9.53
N HIS A 40 -1.43 10.10 -10.18
CA HIS A 40 -1.68 9.76 -11.56
C HIS A 40 -1.98 11.05 -12.33
N SER A 41 -1.21 11.30 -13.39
CA SER A 41 -1.17 12.59 -14.08
C SER A 41 -0.91 13.75 -13.10
N ASN A 42 -1.90 14.62 -12.87
CA ASN A 42 -1.81 15.76 -11.94
C ASN A 42 -2.73 15.61 -10.72
N PHE A 43 -3.30 14.42 -10.50
CA PHE A 43 -4.21 14.16 -9.40
C PHE A 43 -3.54 13.23 -8.37
N THR A 44 -3.76 13.56 -7.10
CA THR A 44 -3.44 12.64 -5.99
C THR A 44 -4.68 11.83 -5.68
N GLU A 45 -4.56 10.52 -5.81
CA GLU A 45 -5.60 9.58 -5.47
C GLU A 45 -5.22 8.84 -4.18
N VAL A 46 -6.24 8.32 -3.49
CA VAL A 46 -6.04 7.61 -2.23
C VAL A 46 -6.94 6.39 -2.15
N GLU A 47 -6.34 5.27 -1.83
CA GLU A 47 -7.06 4.03 -1.57
C GLU A 47 -6.89 3.61 -0.11
N THR A 48 -8.00 3.18 0.49
CA THR A 48 -8.04 2.75 1.89
C THR A 48 -8.21 1.24 1.96
N LEU A 49 -7.22 0.58 2.53
CA LEU A 49 -7.18 -0.87 2.67
C LEU A 49 -7.46 -1.25 4.11
N LYS A 50 -8.43 -2.13 4.32
CA LYS A 50 -8.61 -2.80 5.62
C LYS A 50 -7.57 -3.90 5.73
N LYS A 51 -6.89 -3.97 6.87
CA LYS A 51 -5.93 -5.05 7.12
C LYS A 51 -6.69 -6.36 7.31
N ASN A 52 -6.37 -7.35 6.49
CA ASN A 52 -6.79 -8.75 6.63
C ASN A 52 -5.63 -9.67 7.04
N ASN A 53 -4.40 -9.39 6.61
CA ASN A 53 -3.19 -10.19 6.85
C ASN A 53 -1.98 -9.35 7.33
N GLU A 54 -0.89 -10.01 7.74
CA GLU A 54 0.38 -9.33 8.15
C GLU A 54 1.15 -8.71 6.98
N THR A 55 1.11 -9.37 5.82
CA THR A 55 1.57 -8.83 4.55
C THR A 55 0.36 -8.28 3.81
N ILE A 56 0.53 -7.08 3.26
CA ILE A 56 -0.51 -6.41 2.50
C ILE A 56 -0.08 -6.43 1.05
N GLU A 57 -0.95 -6.94 0.21
CA GLU A 57 -0.82 -6.94 -1.24
C GLU A 57 -1.86 -5.97 -1.80
N PHE A 58 -1.42 -5.10 -2.70
CA PHE A 58 -2.27 -4.10 -3.30
C PHE A 58 -1.97 -3.98 -4.78
N ILE A 59 -3.01 -4.03 -5.60
CA ILE A 59 -2.91 -3.80 -7.04
C ILE A 59 -3.45 -2.41 -7.31
N LEU A 60 -2.54 -1.49 -7.62
CA LEU A 60 -2.91 -0.21 -8.16
C LEU A 60 -3.40 -0.43 -9.59
N SER A 61 -4.67 -0.16 -9.89
CA SER A 61 -5.27 -0.35 -11.21
C SER A 61 -5.80 0.98 -11.75
N LYS A 62 -5.84 1.14 -13.08
CA LYS A 62 -6.22 2.38 -13.79
C LYS A 62 -5.17 3.50 -13.71
N LEU A 63 -3.92 3.10 -13.90
CA LEU A 63 -2.83 4.02 -14.26
C LEU A 63 -2.97 4.57 -15.69
#